data_AF-A0A1Z8SUJ5-F1
#
_entry.id   AF-A0A1Z8SUJ5-F1
#
_cell.length_a   1.000
_cell.length_b   1.000
_cell.length_c   1.000
_cell.angle_alpha   90.00
_cell.angle_beta   90.00
_cell.angle_gamma   90.00
#
_symmetry.space_group_name_H-M   'P 1'
#
loop_
_entity.id
_entity.type
_entity.pdbx_description
1 polymer ?
#
loop_
_entity_poly.entity_id
_entity_poly.type
_entity_poly.pdbx_seq_one_letter_code
_entity_poly.pdbx_strand_id
1 'polypeptide(L)'
;MSDGDPGVFEARLWKRGSEDWPSGFADLGDREPEQLWRAGPLATGQRRIVAIVGSRKATVSGLVRARELGEHLSAMGICVISGLARGIDGAALAGAIQAGTPAIAVLGNGLPRIYPDENKSLAEQMVLKGGGIVTEHDRFAPPRAAHFPQRNRLISAWAEVVVVVEATRKSGSLGTAHRAFEMGRSVLAFPGSVDSSAYGGCHSLIRDGAHLVESVSEVSAWLTEHREPYELKRENRRLERLWQISGISASSELTRPGALAEMQQRTGWSAAYLLRVWRHWQSRQQEDESFKEDL
;
A
#
# COMPACT_ATOMS: atom_id res chain seq x y z
N MET A 1 23.81 -31.72 -11.63
CA MET A 1 22.93 -31.36 -10.50
C MET A 1 23.83 -30.82 -9.41
N SER A 2 24.03 -29.50 -9.39
CA SER A 2 24.71 -28.84 -8.28
C SER A 2 23.63 -28.21 -7.42
N ASP A 3 23.43 -28.76 -6.23
CA ASP A 3 22.73 -28.07 -5.16
C ASP A 3 23.52 -26.79 -4.88
N GLY A 4 23.04 -25.69 -5.46
CA GLY A 4 23.62 -24.37 -5.29
C GLY A 4 23.40 -23.93 -3.85
N ASP A 5 24.46 -23.37 -3.26
CA ASP A 5 24.43 -22.43 -2.15
C ASP A 5 23.05 -21.75 -2.06
N PRO A 6 22.33 -21.77 -0.92
CA PRO A 6 21.05 -21.10 -0.77
C PRO A 6 21.28 -19.61 -0.99
N GLY A 7 21.25 -19.19 -2.26
CA GLY A 7 21.71 -17.88 -2.66
C GLY A 7 20.85 -16.80 -2.03
N VAL A 8 21.26 -15.55 -2.20
CA VAL A 8 20.58 -14.35 -1.68
C VAL A 8 19.05 -14.35 -1.91
N PHE A 9 18.54 -15.12 -2.87
CA PHE A 9 17.13 -15.30 -3.17
C PHE A 9 16.49 -16.62 -2.71
N GLU A 10 17.02 -17.24 -1.65
CA GLU A 10 16.42 -18.44 -1.04
C GLU A 10 14.93 -18.20 -0.72
N ALA A 11 14.07 -18.94 -1.41
CA ALA A 11 12.62 -18.78 -1.31
C ALA A 11 12.09 -19.54 -0.10
N ARG A 12 11.52 -18.80 0.86
CA ARG A 12 10.88 -19.33 2.06
C ARG A 12 9.37 -19.10 1.98
N LEU A 13 8.59 -20.10 2.37
CA LEU A 13 7.14 -19.98 2.41
C LEU A 13 6.74 -19.05 3.56
N TRP A 14 5.80 -18.16 3.28
CA TRP A 14 5.24 -17.20 4.23
C TRP A 14 3.72 -17.36 4.20
N LYS A 15 3.12 -17.72 5.33
CA LYS A 15 1.70 -18.09 5.39
C LYS A 15 0.87 -17.02 6.08
N ARG A 16 -0.38 -16.86 5.64
CA ARG A 16 -1.37 -16.05 6.36
C ARG A 16 -1.50 -16.51 7.81
N GLY A 17 -1.55 -15.55 8.72
CA GLY A 17 -1.57 -15.79 10.18
C GLY A 17 -0.19 -15.83 10.84
N SER A 18 0.90 -15.72 10.07
CA SER A 18 2.23 -15.43 10.64
C SER A 18 2.21 -14.03 11.30
N GLU A 19 2.98 -13.83 12.37
CA GLU A 19 2.99 -12.58 13.15
C GLU A 19 3.32 -11.34 12.30
N ASP A 20 4.21 -11.50 11.31
CA ASP A 20 4.64 -10.45 10.40
C ASP A 20 3.75 -10.31 9.15
N TRP A 21 2.67 -11.09 9.03
CA TRP A 21 1.80 -11.07 7.86
C TRP A 21 1.13 -9.69 7.65
N PRO A 22 1.16 -9.10 6.44
CA PRO A 22 0.66 -7.75 6.22
C PRO A 22 -0.85 -7.65 6.46
N SER A 23 -1.23 -6.94 7.51
CA SER A 23 -2.64 -6.77 7.90
C SER A 23 -3.49 -6.11 6.81
N GLY A 24 -2.88 -5.32 5.91
CA GLY A 24 -3.55 -4.72 4.77
C GLY A 24 -3.98 -5.69 3.67
N PHE A 25 -3.46 -6.93 3.64
CA PHE A 25 -3.95 -7.94 2.70
C PHE A 25 -5.40 -8.36 2.96
N ALA A 26 -5.90 -8.22 4.20
CA ALA A 26 -7.30 -8.49 4.52
C ALA A 26 -8.28 -7.59 3.71
N ASP A 27 -7.85 -6.39 3.30
CA ASP A 27 -8.69 -5.48 2.51
C ASP A 27 -8.93 -5.99 1.08
N LEU A 28 -8.23 -7.03 0.66
CA LEU A 28 -8.44 -7.70 -0.62
C LEU A 28 -9.66 -8.65 -0.62
N GLY A 29 -10.24 -8.94 0.55
CA GLY A 29 -11.38 -9.84 0.71
C GLY A 29 -11.07 -11.25 0.20
N ASP A 30 -11.95 -11.81 -0.64
CA ASP A 30 -11.78 -13.14 -1.25
C ASP A 30 -10.53 -13.27 -2.12
N ARG A 31 -9.86 -12.16 -2.43
CA ARG A 31 -8.59 -12.14 -3.16
C ARG A 31 -7.38 -12.13 -2.22
N GLU A 32 -7.54 -12.16 -0.90
CA GLU A 32 -6.41 -12.23 0.03
C GLU A 32 -5.55 -13.49 -0.25
N PRO A 33 -4.21 -13.38 -0.36
CA PRO A 33 -3.37 -14.56 -0.49
C PRO A 33 -3.41 -15.44 0.76
N GLU A 34 -3.45 -16.75 0.60
CA GLU A 34 -3.28 -17.72 1.70
C GLU A 34 -1.81 -17.88 2.10
N GLN A 35 -0.92 -17.74 1.11
CA GLN A 35 0.51 -17.88 1.27
C GLN A 35 1.25 -17.11 0.17
N LEU A 36 2.48 -16.73 0.47
CA LEU A 36 3.42 -16.10 -0.44
C LEU A 36 4.79 -16.79 -0.31
N TRP A 37 5.64 -16.63 -1.31
CA TRP A 37 7.06 -16.92 -1.21
C TRP A 37 7.82 -15.62 -0.95
N ARG A 38 8.78 -15.66 -0.02
CA ARG A 38 9.67 -14.53 0.26
C ARG A 38 11.14 -14.91 0.19
N ALA A 39 11.99 -13.95 -0.15
CA ALA A 39 13.43 -14.02 0.01
C ALA A 39 13.93 -12.76 0.73
N GLY A 40 14.94 -12.94 1.58
CA GLY A 40 15.50 -11.89 2.42
C GLY A 40 14.74 -11.66 3.75
N PRO A 41 15.28 -10.82 4.64
CA PRO A 41 14.78 -10.67 6.01
C PRO A 41 13.41 -10.00 6.14
N LEU A 42 13.01 -9.15 5.18
CA LEU A 42 11.83 -8.28 5.30
C LEU A 42 11.78 -7.54 6.65
N ALA A 43 12.89 -6.95 7.07
CA ALA A 43 13.07 -6.31 8.38
C ALA A 43 12.33 -4.95 8.51
N THR A 44 11.05 -4.95 8.12
CA THR A 44 10.18 -3.78 8.01
C THR A 44 9.69 -3.33 9.39
N GLY A 45 9.46 -4.27 10.32
CA GLY A 45 8.96 -3.96 11.67
C GLY A 45 7.61 -3.24 11.62
N GLN A 46 7.40 -2.27 12.50
CA GLN A 46 6.18 -1.43 12.52
C GLN A 46 6.28 -0.18 11.62
N ARG A 47 7.21 -0.17 10.65
CA ARG A 47 7.40 1.00 9.78
C ARG A 47 6.19 1.20 8.89
N ARG A 48 5.90 2.47 8.59
CA ARG A 48 4.96 2.83 7.53
C ARG A 48 5.50 2.35 6.19
N ILE A 49 4.60 1.91 5.32
CA ILE A 49 4.93 1.37 4.01
C ILE A 49 4.26 2.22 2.95
N VAL A 50 5.05 2.79 2.04
CA VAL A 50 4.57 3.62 0.94
C VAL A 50 4.93 2.95 -0.38
N ALA A 51 3.93 2.79 -1.25
CA ALA A 51 4.16 2.29 -2.58
C ALA A 51 4.59 3.43 -3.50
N ILE A 52 5.70 3.23 -4.23
CA ILE A 52 6.09 4.13 -5.32
C ILE A 52 6.01 3.34 -6.61
N VAL A 53 5.18 3.80 -7.55
CA VAL A 53 4.92 3.10 -8.81
C VAL A 53 4.90 4.06 -9.99
N GLY A 54 5.13 3.53 -11.20
CA GLY A 54 4.98 4.33 -12.41
C GLY A 54 5.38 3.63 -13.70
N SER A 55 5.74 4.44 -14.70
CA SER A 55 6.06 4.01 -16.05
C SER A 55 7.31 3.15 -16.10
N ARG A 56 7.25 2.07 -16.90
CA ARG A 56 8.43 1.26 -17.24
C ARG A 56 9.36 1.96 -18.25
N LYS A 57 8.79 2.89 -19.03
CA LYS A 57 9.50 3.74 -19.99
C LYS A 57 9.40 5.17 -19.47
N ALA A 58 10.04 5.40 -18.33
CA ALA A 58 9.98 6.69 -17.63
C ALA A 58 10.87 7.73 -18.32
N THR A 59 10.51 9.00 -18.22
CA THR A 59 11.40 10.11 -18.58
C THR A 59 12.60 10.18 -17.63
N VAL A 60 13.67 10.87 -18.05
CA VAL A 60 14.84 11.11 -17.18
C VAL A 60 14.44 11.82 -15.89
N SER A 61 13.60 12.87 -15.99
CA SER A 61 13.07 13.57 -14.82
C SER A 61 12.21 12.67 -13.94
N GLY A 62 11.40 11.78 -14.53
CA GLY A 62 10.64 10.78 -13.78
C GLY A 62 11.53 9.81 -12.99
N LEU A 63 12.62 9.33 -13.59
CA LEU A 63 13.59 8.46 -12.93
C LEU A 63 14.31 9.17 -11.77
N VAL A 64 14.76 10.40 -11.99
CA VAL A 64 15.42 11.22 -10.95
C VAL A 64 14.48 11.42 -9.77
N ARG A 65 13.25 11.89 -10.05
CA ARG A 65 12.23 12.11 -9.02
C ARG A 65 11.87 10.84 -8.25
N ALA A 66 11.74 9.70 -8.93
CA ALA A 66 11.45 8.43 -8.27
C ALA A 66 12.57 8.01 -7.31
N ARG A 67 13.84 8.17 -7.73
CA ARG A 67 15.01 7.88 -6.89
C ARG A 67 15.06 8.81 -5.68
N GLU A 68 14.92 10.12 -5.90
CA GLU A 68 14.89 11.13 -4.83
C GLU A 68 13.78 10.84 -3.82
N LEU A 69 12.58 10.51 -4.30
CA LEU A 69 11.46 10.16 -3.44
C LEU A 69 11.75 8.91 -2.60
N GLY A 70 12.29 7.85 -3.23
CA GLY A 70 12.63 6.62 -2.52
C GLY A 70 13.68 6.84 -1.44
N GLU A 71 14.72 7.62 -1.74
CA GLU A 71 15.77 7.99 -0.80
C GLU A 71 15.24 8.83 0.36
N HIS A 72 14.45 9.87 0.06
CA HIS A 72 13.87 10.77 1.05
C HIS A 72 12.94 10.06 2.03
N LEU A 73 12.01 9.23 1.53
CA LEU A 73 11.11 8.47 2.42
C LEU A 73 11.89 7.46 3.27
N SER A 74 12.88 6.80 2.68
CA SER A 74 13.75 5.85 3.39
C SER A 74 14.57 6.55 4.49
N ALA A 75 15.08 7.76 4.25
CA ALA A 75 15.78 8.57 5.26
C ALA A 75 14.88 8.95 6.43
N MET A 76 13.57 9.05 6.22
CA MET A 76 12.56 9.25 7.28
C MET A 76 12.16 7.96 8.01
N GLY A 77 12.79 6.82 7.70
CA GLY A 77 12.43 5.52 8.28
C GLY A 77 11.18 4.88 7.67
N ILE A 78 10.69 5.40 6.53
CA ILE A 78 9.52 4.86 5.82
C ILE A 78 9.99 3.79 4.84
N CYS A 79 9.35 2.63 4.89
CA CYS A 79 9.65 1.52 3.99
C CYS A 79 9.02 1.76 2.62
N VAL A 80 9.83 1.65 1.57
CA VAL A 80 9.35 1.73 0.18
C VAL A 80 9.03 0.33 -0.33
N ILE A 81 7.81 0.16 -0.85
CA ILE A 81 7.39 -1.04 -1.57
C ILE A 81 7.19 -0.73 -3.06
N SER A 82 7.64 -1.62 -3.94
CA SER A 82 7.38 -1.48 -5.37
C SER A 82 7.41 -2.83 -6.09
N GLY A 83 7.26 -2.81 -7.41
CA GLY A 83 7.16 -4.00 -8.23
C GLY A 83 8.47 -4.48 -8.86
N LEU A 84 9.60 -3.85 -8.55
CA LEU A 84 10.91 -4.11 -9.18
C LEU A 84 10.88 -4.06 -10.72
N ALA A 85 9.89 -3.39 -11.31
CA ALA A 85 9.86 -3.23 -12.77
C ALA A 85 10.98 -2.29 -13.24
N ARG A 86 11.18 -2.23 -14.56
CA ARG A 86 11.95 -1.15 -15.18
C ARG A 86 11.36 0.21 -14.83
N GLY A 87 12.15 1.26 -14.96
CA GLY A 87 11.67 2.63 -14.84
C GLY A 87 11.48 3.05 -13.38
N ILE A 88 10.32 3.62 -13.08
CA ILE A 88 10.00 4.24 -11.78
C ILE A 88 10.20 3.26 -10.62
N ASP A 89 9.70 2.03 -10.72
CA ASP A 89 9.81 1.03 -9.65
C ASP A 89 11.27 0.77 -9.25
N GLY A 90 12.14 0.49 -10.23
CA GLY A 90 13.57 0.25 -10.00
C GLY A 90 14.29 1.48 -9.46
N ALA A 91 14.00 2.67 -9.99
CA ALA A 91 14.59 3.92 -9.52
C ALA A 91 14.23 4.23 -8.06
N ALA A 92 12.95 4.06 -7.69
CA ALA A 92 12.47 4.26 -6.34
C ALA A 92 13.11 3.30 -5.32
N LEU A 93 13.18 2.01 -5.67
CA LEU A 93 13.85 1.01 -4.83
C LEU A 93 15.35 1.30 -4.70
N ALA A 94 16.02 1.71 -5.78
CA ALA A 94 17.43 2.11 -5.75
C ALA A 94 17.67 3.34 -4.85
N GLY A 95 16.76 4.31 -4.89
CA GLY A 95 16.73 5.43 -3.94
C GLY A 95 16.62 4.95 -2.50
N ALA A 96 15.61 4.13 -2.22
CA ALA A 96 15.31 3.65 -0.87
C ALA A 96 16.49 2.91 -0.20
N ILE A 97 17.19 2.05 -0.94
CA ILE A 97 18.30 1.30 -0.36
C ILE A 97 19.54 2.15 -0.06
N GLN A 98 19.67 3.36 -0.59
CA GLN A 98 20.79 4.26 -0.26
C GLN A 98 20.66 4.81 1.16
N ALA A 99 19.46 5.21 1.58
CA ALA A 99 19.21 5.79 2.90
C ALA A 99 19.05 4.75 4.04
N GLY A 100 19.13 3.45 3.72
CA GLY A 100 19.31 2.38 4.72
C GLY A 100 18.04 1.77 5.31
N THR A 101 16.85 2.30 5.03
CA THR A 101 15.60 1.61 5.40
C THR A 101 15.35 0.41 4.48
N PRO A 102 14.99 -0.77 5.03
CA PRO A 102 14.63 -1.94 4.23
C PRO A 102 13.53 -1.65 3.20
N ALA A 103 13.76 -2.06 1.95
CA ALA A 103 12.81 -1.91 0.86
C ALA A 103 12.21 -3.26 0.44
N ILE A 104 10.99 -3.23 -0.11
CA ILE A 104 10.24 -4.43 -0.49
C ILE A 104 9.98 -4.44 -1.99
N ALA A 105 10.31 -5.56 -2.65
CA ALA A 105 9.89 -5.82 -4.01
C ALA A 105 8.83 -6.92 -4.01
N VAL A 106 7.69 -6.70 -4.67
CA VAL A 106 6.74 -7.77 -4.96
C VAL A 106 6.95 -8.20 -6.41
N LEU A 107 7.04 -9.48 -6.77
CA LEU A 107 7.29 -9.96 -8.14
C LEU A 107 6.05 -10.56 -8.82
N GLY A 108 5.98 -10.46 -10.14
CA GLY A 108 4.97 -11.11 -10.99
C GLY A 108 5.42 -12.49 -11.52
N ASN A 109 6.43 -13.09 -10.89
CA ASN A 109 6.99 -14.38 -11.26
C ASN A 109 7.49 -15.10 -9.99
N GLY A 110 7.80 -16.38 -10.10
CA GLY A 110 8.30 -17.19 -9.00
C GLY A 110 9.76 -16.92 -8.66
N LEU A 111 10.09 -16.97 -7.36
CA LEU A 111 11.47 -17.01 -6.87
C LEU A 111 12.12 -18.38 -7.16
N PRO A 112 13.46 -18.48 -7.27
CA PRO A 112 14.47 -17.44 -7.02
C PRO A 112 14.79 -16.57 -8.25
N ARG A 113 14.06 -16.70 -9.36
CA ARG A 113 14.32 -15.90 -10.56
C ARG A 113 13.89 -14.45 -10.33
N ILE A 114 14.78 -13.50 -10.58
CA ILE A 114 14.45 -12.07 -10.61
C ILE A 114 14.04 -11.67 -12.02
N TYR A 115 12.98 -10.88 -12.15
CA TYR A 115 12.57 -10.29 -13.43
C TYR A 115 12.19 -8.82 -13.23
N PRO A 116 12.68 -7.90 -14.10
CA PRO A 116 13.60 -8.15 -15.20
C PRO A 116 15.03 -8.46 -14.73
N ASP A 117 15.81 -9.17 -15.55
CA ASP A 117 17.16 -9.63 -15.19
C ASP A 117 18.12 -8.46 -14.87
N GLU A 118 17.93 -7.31 -15.52
CA GLU A 118 18.71 -6.08 -15.28
C GLU A 118 18.57 -5.53 -13.84
N ASN A 119 17.48 -5.85 -13.14
CA ASN A 119 17.26 -5.45 -11.75
C ASN A 119 17.77 -6.50 -10.75
N LYS A 120 18.46 -7.56 -11.19
CA LYS A 120 18.98 -8.60 -10.29
C LYS A 120 19.96 -8.04 -9.26
N SER A 121 20.91 -7.19 -9.67
CA SER A 121 21.87 -6.59 -8.73
C SER A 121 21.18 -5.69 -7.70
N LEU A 122 20.15 -4.93 -8.12
CA LEU A 122 19.34 -4.13 -7.21
C LEU A 122 18.62 -5.02 -6.18
N ALA A 123 18.00 -6.11 -6.63
CA ALA A 123 17.35 -7.08 -5.76
C ALA A 123 18.32 -7.73 -4.75
N GLU A 124 19.55 -8.05 -5.16
CA GLU A 124 20.59 -8.59 -4.26
C GLU A 124 20.92 -7.56 -3.17
N GLN A 125 21.15 -6.29 -3.56
CA GLN A 125 21.43 -5.21 -2.61
C GLN A 125 20.26 -4.96 -1.64
N MET A 126 19.02 -5.04 -2.12
CA MET A 126 17.83 -4.93 -1.26
C MET A 126 17.83 -5.98 -0.16
N VAL A 127 18.06 -7.25 -0.50
CA VAL A 127 18.10 -8.34 0.48
C VAL A 127 19.25 -8.16 1.47
N LEU A 128 20.46 -7.82 0.97
CA LEU A 128 21.64 -7.61 1.82
C LEU A 128 21.47 -6.44 2.81
N LYS A 129 20.66 -5.44 2.46
CA LYS A 129 20.32 -4.31 3.33
C LYS A 129 19.10 -4.56 4.22
N GLY A 130 18.68 -5.83 4.38
CA GLY A 130 17.58 -6.22 5.27
C GLY A 130 16.19 -6.12 4.66
N GLY A 131 16.09 -5.73 3.38
CA GLY A 131 14.85 -5.72 2.61
C GLY A 131 14.37 -7.12 2.25
N GLY A 132 13.45 -7.21 1.30
CA GLY A 132 13.00 -8.51 0.82
C GLY A 132 12.20 -8.48 -0.47
N ILE A 133 12.03 -9.67 -1.01
CA ILE A 133 11.37 -9.93 -2.28
C ILE A 133 10.25 -10.92 -2.02
N VAL A 134 9.06 -10.62 -2.51
CA VAL A 134 7.85 -11.39 -2.23
C VAL A 134 7.13 -11.73 -3.52
N THR A 135 6.54 -12.91 -3.62
CA THR A 135 5.72 -13.30 -4.77
C THR A 135 4.61 -14.26 -4.35
N GLU A 136 3.45 -14.14 -4.98
CA GLU A 136 2.34 -15.09 -4.80
C GLU A 136 2.45 -16.28 -5.74
N HIS A 137 3.32 -16.21 -6.75
CA HIS A 137 3.48 -17.27 -7.72
C HIS A 137 4.38 -18.37 -7.19
N ASP A 138 4.07 -19.62 -7.58
CA ASP A 138 4.87 -20.79 -7.25
C ASP A 138 6.34 -20.59 -7.61
N ARG A 139 7.22 -21.28 -6.87
CA ARG A 139 8.65 -21.29 -7.14
C ARG A 139 8.89 -21.60 -8.62
N PHE A 140 9.81 -20.86 -9.22
CA PHE A 140 10.19 -20.96 -10.64
C PHE A 140 9.12 -20.62 -11.67
N ALA A 141 7.92 -20.15 -11.27
CA ALA A 141 6.91 -19.71 -12.22
C ALA A 141 7.47 -18.60 -13.13
N PRO A 142 7.32 -18.71 -14.47
CA PRO A 142 7.88 -17.72 -15.39
C PRO A 142 7.11 -16.39 -15.32
N PRO A 143 7.75 -15.26 -15.70
CA PRO A 143 7.05 -13.99 -15.84
C PRO A 143 6.02 -14.07 -16.97
N ARG A 144 4.75 -13.81 -16.65
CA ARG A 144 3.66 -13.74 -17.64
C ARG A 144 2.95 -12.40 -17.54
N ALA A 145 2.50 -11.86 -18.68
CA ALA A 145 1.83 -10.55 -18.73
C ALA A 145 0.64 -10.45 -17.76
N ALA A 146 -0.15 -11.52 -17.63
CA ALA A 146 -1.31 -11.59 -16.74
C ALA A 146 -0.95 -11.56 -15.24
N HIS A 147 0.27 -11.94 -14.86
CA HIS A 147 0.71 -11.97 -13.48
C HIS A 147 0.98 -10.56 -12.91
N PHE A 148 1.41 -9.60 -13.73
CA PHE A 148 1.76 -8.25 -13.23
C PHE A 148 0.54 -7.49 -12.68
N PRO A 149 -0.63 -7.47 -13.35
CA PRO A 149 -1.84 -6.90 -12.76
C PRO A 149 -2.29 -7.60 -11.48
N GLN A 150 -2.17 -8.93 -11.41
CA GLN A 150 -2.50 -9.70 -10.21
C GLN A 150 -1.60 -9.30 -9.03
N ARG A 151 -0.29 -9.25 -9.26
CA ARG A 151 0.72 -8.81 -8.28
C ARG A 151 0.46 -7.41 -7.74
N ASN A 152 0.05 -6.47 -8.60
CA ASN A 152 -0.11 -5.07 -8.23
C ASN A 152 -1.10 -4.84 -7.07
N ARG A 153 -2.10 -5.72 -6.91
CA ARG A 153 -3.04 -5.64 -5.78
C ARG A 153 -2.34 -5.80 -4.42
N LEU A 154 -1.29 -6.62 -4.36
CA LEU A 154 -0.51 -6.84 -3.14
C LEU A 154 0.30 -5.59 -2.79
N ILE A 155 0.88 -4.92 -3.80
CA ILE A 155 1.60 -3.64 -3.59
C ILE A 155 0.65 -2.61 -2.99
N SER A 156 -0.53 -2.41 -3.60
CA SER A 156 -1.51 -1.45 -3.09
C SER A 156 -2.05 -1.84 -1.72
N ALA A 157 -2.23 -3.13 -1.43
CA ALA A 157 -2.80 -3.60 -0.18
C ALA A 157 -1.81 -3.53 0.98
N TRP A 158 -0.51 -3.75 0.72
CA TRP A 158 0.51 -3.60 1.75
C TRP A 158 0.82 -2.14 2.07
N ALA A 159 0.73 -1.26 1.07
CA ALA A 159 1.00 0.15 1.26
C ALA A 159 -0.13 0.86 2.00
N GLU A 160 0.23 1.84 2.81
CA GLU A 160 -0.70 2.82 3.39
C GLU A 160 -1.14 3.85 2.34
N VAL A 161 -0.20 4.24 1.49
CA VAL A 161 -0.34 5.26 0.44
C VAL A 161 0.34 4.80 -0.83
N VAL A 162 -0.26 5.09 -1.99
CA VAL A 162 0.33 4.83 -3.30
C VAL A 162 0.72 6.16 -3.96
N VAL A 163 1.99 6.33 -4.29
CA VAL A 163 2.52 7.49 -5.00
C VAL A 163 2.82 7.11 -6.45
N VAL A 164 2.20 7.83 -7.39
CA VAL A 164 2.40 7.64 -8.83
C VAL A 164 3.28 8.77 -9.38
N VAL A 165 4.51 8.43 -9.76
CA VAL A 165 5.51 9.43 -10.20
C VAL A 165 5.29 9.85 -11.65
N GLU A 166 5.07 8.87 -12.52
CA GLU A 166 4.87 9.09 -13.95
C GLU A 166 4.04 7.92 -14.50
N ALA A 167 3.00 8.19 -15.27
CA ALA A 167 2.15 7.17 -15.85
C ALA A 167 1.44 7.67 -17.10
N THR A 168 1.56 6.93 -18.20
CA THR A 168 0.72 7.13 -19.38
C THR A 168 -0.70 6.63 -19.10
N ARG A 169 -1.68 7.03 -19.92
CA ARG A 169 -3.08 6.56 -19.82
C ARG A 169 -3.25 5.03 -19.92
N LYS A 170 -2.28 4.33 -20.52
CA LYS A 170 -2.27 2.87 -20.69
C LYS A 170 -1.29 2.18 -19.74
N SER A 171 -0.75 2.90 -18.76
CA SER A 171 0.24 2.35 -17.84
C SER A 171 -0.36 1.31 -16.90
N GLY A 172 0.32 0.18 -16.72
CA GLY A 172 -0.06 -0.83 -15.75
C GLY A 172 0.01 -0.35 -14.29
N SER A 173 0.74 0.73 -14.01
CA SER A 173 0.78 1.38 -12.68
C SER A 173 -0.57 1.97 -12.26
N LEU A 174 -1.42 2.35 -13.22
CA LEU A 174 -2.78 2.84 -12.94
C LEU A 174 -3.62 1.76 -12.26
N GLY A 175 -3.38 0.49 -12.58
CA GLY A 175 -4.03 -0.63 -11.90
C GLY A 175 -3.73 -0.64 -10.40
N THR A 176 -2.50 -0.36 -9.99
CA THR A 176 -2.13 -0.26 -8.57
C THR A 176 -2.88 0.89 -7.88
N ALA A 177 -2.93 2.07 -8.53
CA ALA A 177 -3.62 3.24 -7.98
C ALA A 177 -5.13 3.02 -7.85
N HIS A 178 -5.80 2.47 -8.86
CA HIS A 178 -7.23 2.16 -8.78
C HIS A 178 -7.55 1.14 -7.69
N ARG A 179 -6.71 0.09 -7.51
CA ARG A 179 -6.88 -0.84 -6.38
C ARG A 179 -6.72 -0.14 -5.03
N ALA A 180 -5.81 0.82 -4.93
CA ALA A 180 -5.68 1.63 -3.73
C ALA A 180 -6.98 2.40 -3.43
N PHE A 181 -7.56 3.08 -4.42
CA PHE A 181 -8.85 3.75 -4.29
C PHE A 181 -9.99 2.80 -3.89
N GLU A 182 -10.09 1.63 -4.51
CA GLU A 182 -11.10 0.61 -4.17
C GLU A 182 -11.03 0.19 -2.69
N MET A 183 -9.83 0.19 -2.10
CA MET A 183 -9.63 -0.11 -0.68
C MET A 183 -9.65 1.14 0.22
N GLY A 184 -9.98 2.31 -0.34
CA GLY A 184 -10.01 3.60 0.35
C GLY A 184 -8.63 4.14 0.75
N ARG A 185 -7.56 3.66 0.13
CA ARG A 185 -6.20 4.18 0.37
C ARG A 185 -5.99 5.47 -0.42
N SER A 186 -5.20 6.37 0.14
CA SER A 186 -4.85 7.61 -0.53
C SER A 186 -3.89 7.34 -1.67
N VAL A 187 -4.14 8.01 -2.79
CA VAL A 187 -3.26 8.04 -3.95
C VAL A 187 -2.72 9.45 -4.10
N LEU A 188 -1.40 9.57 -4.23
CA LEU A 188 -0.73 10.81 -4.56
C LEU A 188 -0.19 10.69 -5.98
N ALA A 189 -0.25 11.76 -6.75
CA ALA A 189 0.23 11.74 -8.12
C ALA A 189 0.97 13.03 -8.46
N PHE A 190 2.13 12.87 -9.10
CA PHE A 190 2.88 14.00 -9.61
C PHE A 190 2.30 14.51 -10.93
N PRO A 191 2.15 15.83 -11.10
CA PRO A 191 1.79 16.41 -12.38
C PRO A 191 3.01 16.44 -13.32
N GLY A 192 2.72 16.71 -14.58
CA GLY A 192 3.69 17.03 -15.61
C GLY A 192 3.02 17.76 -16.77
N SER A 193 3.80 18.10 -17.81
CA SER A 193 3.28 18.84 -18.98
C SER A 193 2.09 18.11 -19.61
N VAL A 194 1.04 18.86 -19.94
CA VAL A 194 -0.16 18.37 -20.66
C VAL A 194 0.15 17.94 -22.09
N ASP A 195 1.21 18.49 -22.68
CA ASP A 195 1.70 18.12 -24.01
C ASP A 195 2.50 16.80 -23.99
N SER A 196 2.91 16.36 -22.80
CA SER A 196 3.61 15.10 -22.61
C SER A 196 2.64 13.93 -22.38
N SER A 197 2.68 12.96 -23.29
CA SER A 197 1.94 11.70 -23.14
C SER A 197 2.33 10.89 -21.89
N ALA A 198 3.49 11.19 -21.28
CA ALA A 198 4.02 10.49 -20.11
C ALA A 198 3.19 10.68 -18.83
N TYR A 199 2.42 11.77 -18.74
CA TYR A 199 1.68 12.15 -17.53
C TYR A 199 0.16 12.03 -17.64
N GLY A 200 -0.37 11.67 -18.81
CA GLY A 200 -1.82 11.61 -19.02
C GLY A 200 -2.56 10.64 -18.09
N GLY A 201 -1.87 9.63 -17.56
CA GLY A 201 -2.37 8.74 -16.51
C GLY A 201 -2.37 9.41 -15.13
N CYS A 202 -1.29 10.11 -14.74
CA CYS A 202 -1.27 10.92 -13.52
C CYS A 202 -2.37 11.98 -13.51
N HIS A 203 -2.58 12.69 -14.62
CA HIS A 203 -3.67 13.66 -14.77
C HIS A 203 -5.06 13.01 -14.72
N SER A 204 -5.19 11.73 -15.07
CA SER A 204 -6.45 11.00 -14.83
C SER A 204 -6.64 10.76 -13.35
N LEU A 205 -5.64 10.19 -12.67
CA LEU A 205 -5.72 9.91 -11.24
C LEU A 205 -6.04 11.16 -10.43
N ILE A 206 -5.45 12.31 -10.76
CA ILE A 206 -5.74 13.59 -10.08
C ILE A 206 -7.21 13.99 -10.28
N ARG A 207 -7.76 13.85 -11.49
CA ARG A 207 -9.19 14.08 -11.75
C ARG A 207 -10.09 13.08 -11.03
N ASP A 208 -9.59 11.87 -10.82
CA ASP A 208 -10.29 10.80 -10.11
C ASP A 208 -10.13 10.90 -8.57
N GLY A 209 -9.47 11.96 -8.07
CA GLY A 209 -9.35 12.28 -6.64
C GLY A 209 -7.99 11.97 -6.00
N ALA A 210 -6.96 11.67 -6.78
CA ALA A 210 -5.59 11.59 -6.25
C ALA A 210 -5.11 12.98 -5.82
N HIS A 211 -4.40 13.04 -4.68
CA HIS A 211 -3.79 14.27 -4.21
C HIS A 211 -2.61 14.64 -5.11
N LEU A 212 -2.65 15.86 -5.67
CA LEU A 212 -1.55 16.39 -6.47
C LEU A 212 -0.39 16.74 -5.54
N VAL A 213 0.81 16.30 -5.90
CA VAL A 213 2.06 16.67 -5.23
C VAL A 213 3.08 17.16 -6.24
N GLU A 214 3.75 18.27 -5.96
CA GLU A 214 4.71 18.89 -6.88
C GLU A 214 6.15 18.56 -6.50
N SER A 215 6.39 18.21 -5.24
CA SER A 215 7.71 17.93 -4.67
C SER A 215 7.75 16.66 -3.82
N VAL A 216 8.98 16.12 -3.64
CA VAL A 216 9.23 15.01 -2.71
C VAL A 216 8.91 15.42 -1.26
N SER A 217 9.19 16.69 -0.91
CA SER A 217 8.85 17.27 0.38
C SER A 217 7.34 17.28 0.66
N GLU A 218 6.50 17.61 -0.33
CA GLU A 218 5.05 17.56 -0.18
C GLU A 218 4.53 16.15 0.09
N VAL A 219 5.12 15.12 -0.52
CA VAL A 219 4.76 13.73 -0.19
C VAL A 219 5.03 13.44 1.29
N SER A 220 6.21 13.83 1.80
CA SER A 220 6.54 13.62 3.22
C SER A 220 5.71 14.48 4.18
N ALA A 221 5.38 15.72 3.79
CA ALA A 221 4.52 16.61 4.55
C ALA A 221 3.11 16.02 4.65
N TRP A 222 2.54 15.62 3.51
CA TRP A 222 1.24 14.95 3.43
C TRP A 222 1.21 13.69 4.33
N LEU A 223 2.25 12.86 4.27
CA LEU A 223 2.36 11.67 5.12
C LEU A 223 2.41 12.03 6.62
N THR A 224 3.05 13.14 6.99
CA THR A 224 3.18 13.60 8.37
C THR A 224 1.87 14.18 8.90
N GLU A 225 1.16 14.96 8.09
CA GLU A 225 -0.16 15.51 8.40
C GLU A 225 -1.21 14.39 8.54
N HIS A 226 -1.14 13.39 7.67
CA HIS A 226 -2.08 12.27 7.65
C HIS A 226 -1.57 11.07 8.48
N ARG A 227 -0.80 11.34 9.55
CA ARG A 227 -0.26 10.34 10.48
C ARG A 227 -1.31 9.77 11.43
N GLU A 228 -2.54 9.60 10.97
CA GLU A 228 -3.48 8.70 11.64
C GLU A 228 -2.86 7.30 11.61
N PRO A 229 -2.62 6.65 12.76
CA PRO A 229 -2.04 5.33 12.78
C PRO A 229 -2.86 4.40 11.89
N TYR A 230 -2.22 3.68 10.97
CA TYR A 230 -2.91 2.81 10.02
C TYR A 230 -3.90 1.85 10.71
N GLU A 231 -3.57 1.39 11.92
CA GLU A 231 -4.46 0.58 12.76
C GLU A 231 -5.71 1.35 13.21
N LEU A 232 -5.57 2.62 13.60
CA LEU A 232 -6.69 3.52 13.91
C LEU A 232 -7.52 3.79 12.66
N LYS A 233 -6.90 4.09 11.50
CA LYS A 233 -7.64 4.32 10.25
C LYS A 233 -8.35 3.05 9.74
N ARG A 234 -7.79 1.86 9.99
CA ARG A 234 -8.39 0.55 9.68
C ARG A 234 -9.52 0.23 10.65
N GLU A 235 -9.32 0.45 11.95
CA GLU A 235 -10.36 0.26 12.96
C GLU A 235 -11.49 1.26 12.72
N ASN A 236 -11.21 2.54 12.46
CA ASN A 236 -12.20 3.56 12.11
C ASN A 236 -13.01 3.16 10.87
N ARG A 237 -12.35 2.73 9.77
CA ARG A 237 -13.05 2.22 8.57
C ARG A 237 -13.86 0.95 8.82
N ARG A 238 -13.35 0.05 9.67
CA ARG A 238 -14.08 -1.14 10.10
C ARG A 238 -15.32 -0.72 10.89
N LEU A 239 -15.18 0.15 11.87
CA LEU A 239 -16.27 0.69 12.69
C LEU A 239 -17.29 1.46 11.84
N GLU A 240 -16.87 2.20 10.82
CA GLU A 240 -17.74 2.87 9.84
C GLU A 240 -18.55 1.88 8.98
N ARG A 241 -17.92 0.83 8.43
CA ARG A 241 -18.65 -0.21 7.69
C ARG A 241 -19.62 -0.96 8.59
N LEU A 242 -19.19 -1.27 9.81
CA LEU A 242 -20.00 -1.93 10.81
C LEU A 242 -21.19 -1.04 11.21
N TRP A 243 -20.98 0.27 11.32
CA TRP A 243 -22.05 1.24 11.52
C TRP A 243 -23.10 1.17 10.40
N GLN A 244 -22.67 1.24 9.14
CA GLN A 244 -23.57 1.17 7.98
C GLN A 244 -24.44 -0.09 7.99
N ILE A 245 -23.84 -1.24 8.34
CA ILE A 245 -24.54 -2.52 8.45
C ILE A 245 -25.44 -2.57 9.69
N SER A 246 -25.03 -1.92 10.78
CA SER A 246 -25.78 -1.92 12.04
C SER A 246 -27.07 -1.10 11.94
N GLY A 247 -27.21 -0.18 10.98
CA GLY A 247 -28.41 0.63 10.77
C GLY A 247 -28.71 1.61 11.91
N ILE A 248 -27.69 2.02 12.66
CA ILE A 248 -27.82 3.02 13.72
C ILE A 248 -27.82 4.40 13.05
N SER A 249 -28.74 5.29 13.44
CA SER A 249 -28.94 6.59 12.77
C SER A 249 -28.78 7.80 13.69
N ALA A 250 -28.81 7.60 15.02
CA ALA A 250 -28.72 8.69 15.99
C ALA A 250 -28.07 8.28 17.33
N SER A 251 -27.51 9.26 18.04
CA SER A 251 -26.90 9.12 19.37
C SER A 251 -27.83 8.50 20.40
N SER A 252 -29.13 8.78 20.29
CA SER A 252 -30.21 8.36 21.18
C SER A 252 -30.66 6.90 21.00
N GLU A 253 -30.28 6.26 19.91
CA GLU A 253 -30.76 4.91 19.59
C GLU A 253 -30.18 3.82 20.50
N LEU A 254 -29.02 4.05 21.12
CA LEU A 254 -28.38 3.12 22.06
C LEU A 254 -28.62 3.46 23.53
N THR A 255 -29.11 4.67 23.83
CA THR A 255 -29.45 5.09 25.21
C THR A 255 -30.90 4.73 25.59
N ARG A 256 -31.74 4.37 24.62
CA ARG A 256 -33.09 3.86 24.93
C ARG A 256 -33.02 2.50 25.64
N PRO A 257 -33.88 2.24 26.64
CA PRO A 257 -33.97 0.93 27.28
C PRO A 257 -34.22 -0.18 26.24
N GLY A 258 -33.45 -1.27 26.32
CA GLY A 258 -33.60 -2.43 25.44
C GLY A 258 -32.94 -2.33 24.05
N ALA A 259 -32.44 -1.16 23.64
CA ALA A 259 -31.76 -0.99 22.35
C ALA A 259 -30.61 -1.96 22.11
N LEU A 260 -29.75 -2.09 23.12
CA LEU A 260 -28.57 -2.91 23.02
C LEU A 260 -28.96 -4.36 22.74
N ALA A 261 -29.96 -4.89 23.45
CA ALA A 261 -30.46 -6.26 23.25
C ALA A 261 -31.05 -6.47 21.84
N GLU A 262 -31.84 -5.51 21.34
CA GLU A 262 -32.40 -5.56 19.99
C GLU A 262 -31.30 -5.52 18.91
N MET A 263 -30.28 -4.69 19.11
CA MET A 263 -29.14 -4.58 18.19
C MET A 263 -28.23 -5.79 18.22
N GLN A 264 -28.07 -6.43 19.39
CA GLN A 264 -27.39 -7.71 19.50
C GLN A 264 -28.16 -8.81 18.74
N GLN A 265 -29.49 -8.83 18.82
CA GLN A 265 -30.32 -9.77 18.05
C GLN A 265 -30.24 -9.52 16.54
N ARG A 266 -30.23 -8.25 16.11
CA ARG A 266 -30.20 -7.88 14.68
C ARG A 266 -28.84 -8.12 14.03
N THR A 267 -27.75 -7.82 14.73
CA THR A 267 -26.38 -7.86 14.18
C THR A 267 -25.60 -9.12 14.55
N GLY A 268 -26.02 -9.83 15.61
CA GLY A 268 -25.28 -10.94 16.20
C GLY A 268 -24.04 -10.52 17.00
N TRP A 269 -23.83 -9.22 17.23
CA TRP A 269 -22.63 -8.71 17.91
C TRP A 269 -22.79 -8.67 19.43
N SER A 270 -21.68 -8.61 20.15
CA SER A 270 -21.70 -8.46 21.60
C SER A 270 -21.99 -7.01 22.02
N ALA A 271 -22.61 -6.84 23.19
CA ALA A 271 -22.87 -5.54 23.82
C ALA A 271 -21.61 -4.65 23.88
N ALA A 272 -20.47 -5.21 24.29
CA ALA A 272 -19.19 -4.50 24.36
C ALA A 272 -18.70 -4.00 22.99
N TYR A 273 -19.00 -4.74 21.92
CA TYR A 273 -18.61 -4.39 20.56
C TYR A 273 -19.47 -3.26 19.99
N LEU A 274 -20.79 -3.31 20.21
CA LEU A 274 -21.72 -2.26 19.80
C LEU A 274 -21.44 -0.93 20.52
N LEU A 275 -21.09 -0.97 21.81
CA LEU A 275 -20.70 0.23 22.57
C LEU A 275 -19.41 0.87 22.05
N ARG A 276 -18.48 0.08 21.49
CA ARG A 276 -17.24 0.58 20.89
C ARG A 276 -17.51 1.30 19.58
N VAL A 277 -18.35 0.72 18.71
CA VAL A 277 -18.83 1.35 17.46
C VAL A 277 -19.53 2.68 17.74
N TRP A 278 -20.40 2.72 18.75
CA TRP A 278 -21.14 3.93 19.12
C TRP A 278 -20.27 5.05 19.68
N ARG A 279 -19.31 4.73 20.57
CA ARG A 279 -18.36 5.73 21.10
C ARG A 279 -17.53 6.37 19.99
N HIS A 280 -17.10 5.58 19.01
CA HIS A 280 -16.36 6.09 17.86
C HIS A 280 -17.19 7.05 16.99
N TRP A 281 -18.50 6.80 16.86
CA TRP A 281 -19.39 7.72 16.16
C TRP A 281 -19.62 9.02 16.95
N GLN A 282 -19.78 8.95 18.28
CA GLN A 282 -19.99 10.15 19.11
C GLN A 282 -18.81 11.12 19.07
N SER A 283 -17.57 10.62 19.08
CA SER A 283 -16.39 11.48 19.01
C SER A 283 -16.30 12.26 17.70
N ARG A 284 -16.82 11.71 16.59
CA ARG A 284 -16.81 12.39 15.29
C ARG A 284 -17.87 13.48 15.14
N GLN A 285 -19.04 13.31 15.74
CA GLN A 285 -20.06 14.37 15.76
C GLN A 285 -19.56 15.59 16.53
N GLN A 286 -18.81 15.39 17.62
CA GLN A 286 -18.21 16.48 18.38
C GLN A 286 -17.12 17.23 17.60
N GLU A 287 -16.32 16.51 16.80
CA GLU A 287 -15.34 17.12 15.89
C GLU A 287 -16.04 17.95 14.78
N ASP A 288 -17.08 17.42 14.15
CA ASP A 288 -17.84 18.12 13.11
C ASP A 288 -18.68 19.31 13.63
N GLU A 289 -19.15 19.27 14.88
CA GLU A 289 -19.83 20.40 15.53
C GLU A 289 -18.84 21.50 15.96
N SER A 290 -17.65 21.15 16.47
CA SER A 290 -16.61 22.13 16.79
C SER A 290 -16.14 22.91 15.56
N PHE A 291 -16.10 22.27 14.38
CA PHE A 291 -15.72 22.91 13.12
C PHE A 291 -16.79 23.89 12.57
N LYS A 292 -18.03 23.80 13.06
CA LYS A 292 -19.14 24.69 12.69
C LYS A 292 -19.30 25.89 13.61
N GLU A 293 -18.74 25.84 14.83
CA GLU A 293 -18.74 26.97 15.75
C GLU A 293 -17.60 27.98 15.47
N ASP A 294 -16.57 27.56 14.72
CA ASP A 294 -15.42 28.38 14.32
C ASP A 294 -15.57 29.06 12.92
N LEU A 295 -16.75 28.99 12.29
CA LEU A 295 -17.12 29.67 11.02
C LEU A 295 -18.23 30.71 11.23
#